data_AF-A0A7X3Z9W4-F1
#
_entry.id   AF-A0A7X3Z9W4-F1
#
_cell.length_a   1.000
_cell.length_b   1.000
_cell.length_c   1.000
_cell.angle_alpha   90.00
_cell.angle_beta   90.00
_cell.angle_gamma   90.00
#
_symmetry.space_group_name_H-M   'P 1'
#
loop_
_entity.id
_entity.type
_entity.pdbx_description
1 polymer ?
#
loop_
_entity_poly.entity_id
_entity_poly.type
_entity_poly.pdbx_seq_one_letter_code
_entity_poly.pdbx_strand_id
1 'polypeptide(L)'
;ALAELPDAHVLLTSSTATSTVALAAARPPDRCIHVFQPVDTVQAVRRFLDHWRPDVAGFSELDFWPRLMIETKGREIPMILVNSRMPEGSFPWTLRPPSRAG
;
A
#
# COMPACT_ATOMS: atom_id res chain seq x y z
N ALA A 1 -7.96 8.11 10.92
CA ALA A 1 -7.12 7.46 9.89
C ALA A 1 -6.59 8.46 8.85
N LEU A 2 -7.16 8.64 7.64
CA LEU A 2 -6.62 9.62 6.68
C LEU A 2 -6.96 11.09 7.03
N ALA A 3 -8.09 11.32 7.70
CA ALA A 3 -8.43 12.64 8.24
C ALA A 3 -7.42 13.15 9.29
N GLU A 4 -6.65 12.25 9.91
CA GLU A 4 -5.63 12.57 10.92
C GLU A 4 -4.24 12.74 10.31
N LEU A 5 -4.09 12.51 9.00
CA LEU A 5 -2.87 12.70 8.23
C LEU A 5 -3.17 13.66 7.06
N PRO A 6 -3.33 14.97 7.33
CA PRO A 6 -3.84 15.92 6.36
C PRO A 6 -2.99 16.02 5.09
N ASP A 7 -1.67 15.85 5.22
CA ASP A 7 -0.68 15.95 4.14
C ASP A 7 -0.38 14.61 3.44
N ALA A 8 -0.98 13.50 3.89
CA ALA A 8 -0.74 12.20 3.29
C ALA A 8 -1.55 12.01 2.00
N HIS A 9 -0.87 11.58 0.95
CA HIS A 9 -1.48 11.10 -0.30
C HIS A 9 -1.52 9.58 -0.30
N VAL A 10 -2.59 9.00 -0.87
CA VAL A 10 -2.75 7.54 -0.93
C VAL A 10 -2.77 7.10 -2.38
N LEU A 11 -1.85 6.20 -2.73
CA LEU A 11 -1.91 5.45 -3.98
C LEU A 11 -2.57 4.10 -3.71
N LEU A 12 -3.74 3.86 -4.28
CA LEU A 12 -4.41 2.57 -4.24
C LEU A 12 -4.13 1.83 -5.54
N THR A 13 -3.69 0.58 -5.41
CA THR A 13 -3.53 -0.34 -6.54
C THR A 13 -4.57 -1.45 -6.49
N SER A 14 -5.11 -1.83 -7.63
CA SER A 14 -5.88 -3.07 -7.79
C SER A 14 -5.37 -3.87 -8.97
N SER A 15 -5.57 -5.19 -8.92
CA SER A 15 -5.22 -6.13 -9.99
C SER A 15 -6.42 -6.53 -10.85
N THR A 16 -7.65 -6.20 -10.44
CA THR A 16 -8.88 -6.59 -11.15
C THR A 16 -9.79 -5.39 -11.41
N ALA A 17 -10.51 -5.43 -12.53
CA ALA A 17 -11.49 -4.42 -12.89
C ALA A 17 -12.66 -4.36 -11.89
N THR A 18 -13.08 -5.50 -11.33
CA THR A 18 -14.15 -5.56 -10.33
C THR A 18 -13.79 -4.79 -9.06
N SER A 19 -12.56 -4.94 -8.56
CA SER A 19 -12.07 -4.16 -7.41
C SER A 19 -12.02 -2.67 -7.72
N THR A 20 -11.66 -2.29 -8.95
CA THR A 20 -11.67 -0.88 -9.38
C THR A 20 -13.08 -0.29 -9.33
N VAL A 21 -14.09 -1.03 -9.81
CA VAL A 21 -15.50 -0.59 -9.75
C VAL A 21 -15.97 -0.44 -8.31
N ALA A 22 -15.66 -1.42 -7.45
CA ALA A 22 -16.00 -1.37 -6.02
C ALA A 22 -15.34 -0.16 -5.33
N LEU A 23 -14.08 0.13 -5.64
CA LEU A 23 -13.37 1.28 -5.11
C LEU A 23 -13.98 2.60 -5.58
N ALA A 24 -14.34 2.71 -6.87
CA ALA A 24 -15.01 3.90 -7.39
C ALA A 24 -16.34 4.16 -6.67
N ALA A 25 -17.11 3.10 -6.40
CA ALA A 25 -18.36 3.18 -5.64
C ALA A 25 -18.15 3.64 -4.19
N ALA A 26 -17.02 3.31 -3.57
CA ALA A 26 -16.67 3.71 -2.21
C ALA A 26 -16.32 5.21 -2.06
N ARG A 27 -16.18 5.95 -3.17
CA ARG A 27 -15.89 7.40 -3.20
C ARG A 27 -14.71 7.79 -2.31
N PRO A 28 -13.49 7.30 -2.61
CA PRO A 28 -12.33 7.65 -1.83
C PRO A 28 -12.05 9.17 -1.89
N PRO A 29 -11.39 9.75 -0.87
CA PRO A 29 -11.06 11.17 -0.86
C PRO A 29 -10.21 11.59 -2.07
N ASP A 30 -10.28 12.85 -2.49
CA ASP A 30 -9.60 13.38 -3.69
C ASP A 30 -8.06 13.18 -3.70
N ARG A 31 -7.45 13.12 -2.51
CA ARG A 31 -6.02 12.82 -2.32
C ARG A 31 -5.66 11.34 -2.49
N CYS A 32 -6.63 10.53 -2.90
CA CYS A 32 -6.46 9.12 -3.22
C CYS A 32 -6.40 8.95 -4.74
N ILE A 33 -5.27 8.48 -5.24
CA ILE A 33 -5.10 8.16 -6.65
C ILE A 33 -5.25 6.65 -6.79
N HIS A 34 -6.08 6.21 -7.75
CA HIS A 34 -6.18 4.80 -8.09
C HIS A 34 -5.49 4.51 -9.42
N VAL A 35 -4.65 3.48 -9.43
CA VAL A 35 -4.03 2.94 -10.64
C VAL A 35 -4.08 1.42 -10.61
N PHE A 36 -3.95 0.78 -11.76
CA PHE A 36 -3.72 -0.67 -11.76
C PHE A 36 -2.33 -0.99 -11.21
N GLN A 37 -2.24 -2.11 -10.50
CA GLN A 37 -0.98 -2.62 -9.99
C GLN A 37 0.00 -2.90 -11.15
N PRO A 38 1.31 -2.64 -11.00
CA PRO A 38 2.29 -3.06 -11.99
C PRO A 38 2.26 -4.59 -12.17
N VAL A 39 2.50 -5.04 -13.39
CA VAL A 39 2.83 -6.45 -13.66
C VAL A 39 4.08 -6.82 -12.86
N ASP A 40 4.09 -8.00 -12.23
CA ASP A 40 5.14 -8.44 -11.29
C ASP A 40 6.45 -8.86 -11.98
N THR A 41 6.98 -7.99 -12.82
CA THR A 41 8.30 -8.12 -13.46
C THR A 41 9.26 -7.09 -12.89
N VAL A 42 10.56 -7.38 -12.98
CA VAL A 42 11.61 -6.48 -12.46
C VAL A 42 11.45 -5.06 -12.99
N GLN A 43 11.30 -4.94 -14.30
CA GLN A 43 11.30 -3.65 -15.00
C GLN A 43 10.05 -2.84 -14.67
N ALA A 44 8.88 -3.47 -14.67
CA ALA A 44 7.62 -2.78 -14.39
C ALA A 44 7.54 -2.32 -12.93
N VAL A 45 7.90 -3.21 -11.99
CA VAL A 45 7.91 -2.89 -10.56
C VAL A 45 8.89 -1.77 -10.24
N ARG A 46 10.11 -1.82 -10.80
CA ARG A 46 11.10 -0.76 -10.58
C ARG A 46 10.60 0.59 -11.07
N ARG A 47 10.11 0.65 -12.32
CA ARG A 47 9.55 1.88 -12.89
C ARG A 47 8.39 2.42 -12.07
N PHE A 48 7.53 1.54 -11.56
CA PHE A 48 6.42 1.91 -10.71
C PHE A 48 6.90 2.56 -9.40
N LEU A 49 7.81 1.90 -8.68
CA LEU A 49 8.34 2.40 -7.41
C LEU A 49 9.19 3.67 -7.61
N ASP A 50 9.93 3.79 -8.71
CA ASP A 50 10.76 4.96 -9.02
C ASP A 50 9.91 6.17 -9.40
N HIS A 51 8.73 5.95 -9.99
CA HIS A 51 7.78 7.02 -10.31
C HIS A 51 7.04 7.51 -9.06
N TRP A 52 6.47 6.59 -8.27
CA TRP A 52 5.60 6.94 -7.15
C TRP A 52 6.35 7.24 -5.85
N ARG A 53 7.53 6.64 -5.64
CA ARG A 53 8.42 6.86 -4.49
C ARG A 53 7.68 6.86 -3.14
N PRO A 54 6.96 5.77 -2.79
CA PRO A 54 6.13 5.76 -1.59
C PRO A 54 6.98 5.77 -0.30
N ASP A 55 6.53 6.52 0.71
CA ASP A 55 7.15 6.52 2.04
C ASP A 55 6.82 5.26 2.85
N VAL A 56 5.70 4.61 2.53
CA VAL A 56 5.23 3.36 3.15
C VAL A 56 4.41 2.56 2.14
N ALA A 57 4.51 1.24 2.18
CA ALA A 57 3.75 0.33 1.32
C ALA A 57 2.81 -0.55 2.14
N GLY A 58 1.52 -0.56 1.77
CA GLY A 58 0.51 -1.45 2.35
C GLY A 58 0.17 -2.58 1.38
N PHE A 59 0.16 -3.82 1.86
CA PHE A 59 -0.23 -5.01 1.09
C PHE A 59 -1.46 -5.64 1.72
N SER A 60 -2.46 -6.02 0.93
CA SER A 60 -3.54 -6.86 1.45
C SER A 60 -3.04 -8.31 1.58
N GLU A 61 -3.69 -9.11 2.44
CA GLU A 61 -3.34 -10.54 2.63
C GLU A 61 -3.30 -11.36 1.33
N LEU A 62 -3.98 -10.91 0.27
CA LEU A 62 -4.01 -11.62 -1.02
C LEU A 62 -3.07 -11.02 -2.07
N ASP A 63 -2.36 -9.94 -1.74
CA ASP A 63 -1.45 -9.22 -2.66
C ASP A 63 0.02 -9.59 -2.45
N PHE A 64 0.31 -10.89 -2.41
CA PHE A 64 1.69 -11.40 -2.31
C PHE A 64 2.35 -11.48 -3.69
N TRP A 65 2.73 -10.34 -4.24
CA TRP A 65 3.45 -10.21 -5.50
C TRP A 65 4.96 -10.23 -5.24
N PRO A 66 5.67 -11.34 -5.52
CA PRO A 66 7.04 -11.52 -5.04
C PRO A 66 7.99 -10.42 -5.51
N ARG A 67 7.90 -9.98 -6.77
CA ARG A 67 8.83 -8.96 -7.26
C ARG A 67 8.55 -7.61 -6.65
N LEU A 68 7.28 -7.22 -6.52
CA LEU A 68 6.87 -5.99 -5.84
C LEU A 68 7.37 -5.96 -4.40
N MET A 69 7.22 -7.04 -3.64
CA MET A 69 7.73 -7.12 -2.27
C MET A 69 9.26 -7.03 -2.18
N ILE A 70 9.97 -7.81 -3.01
CA ILE A 70 11.45 -7.84 -3.01
C ILE A 70 12.01 -6.46 -3.37
N GLU A 71 11.47 -5.82 -4.40
CA GLU A 71 11.93 -4.51 -4.87
C GLU A 71 11.54 -3.37 -3.93
N THR A 72 10.40 -3.48 -3.24
CA THR A 72 9.99 -2.53 -2.19
C THR A 72 10.91 -2.67 -0.98
N LYS A 73 11.17 -3.90 -0.53
CA LYS A 73 12.11 -4.18 0.57
C LYS A 73 13.52 -3.73 0.24
N GLY A 74 13.98 -3.94 -1.00
CA GLY A 74 15.30 -3.53 -1.47
C GLY A 74 15.50 -2.01 -1.52
N ARG A 75 14.41 -1.23 -1.55
CA ARG A 75 14.42 0.24 -1.41
C ARG A 75 14.27 0.70 0.04
N GLU A 76 14.27 -0.22 0.99
CA GLU A 76 14.07 0.05 2.43
C GLU A 76 12.74 0.75 2.77
N ILE A 77 11.75 0.62 1.89
CA ILE A 77 10.40 1.17 2.13
C ILE A 77 9.72 0.31 3.19
N PRO A 78 9.23 0.88 4.31
CA PRO A 78 8.48 0.16 5.31
C PRO A 78 7.24 -0.50 4.70
N MET A 79 7.04 -1.79 5.00
CA MET A 79 5.92 -2.57 4.48
C MET A 79 4.97 -2.97 5.61
N ILE A 80 3.67 -2.80 5.38
CA ILE A 80 2.60 -3.15 6.30
C ILE A 80 1.69 -4.17 5.64
N LEU A 81 1.39 -5.27 6.32
CA LEU A 81 0.38 -6.22 5.89
C LEU A 81 -0.97 -5.81 6.50
N VAL A 82 -1.95 -5.56 5.64
CA VAL A 82 -3.31 -5.19 6.00
C VAL A 82 -4.20 -6.42 5.83
N ASN A 83 -4.77 -6.91 6.93
CA ASN A 83 -5.76 -7.97 6.85
C ASN A 83 -7.12 -7.38 6.45
N SER A 84 -7.74 -7.92 5.41
CA SER A 84 -9.08 -7.51 4.97
C SER A 84 -10.20 -8.09 5.83
N ARG A 85 -9.92 -9.13 6.62
CA ARG A 85 -10.78 -9.63 7.69
C ARG A 85 -10.54 -8.82 8.96
N MET A 86 -10.93 -7.55 8.97
CA MET A 86 -11.16 -6.86 10.24
C MET A 86 -12.59 -7.17 10.68
N PRO A 87 -12.82 -7.87 11.81
CA PRO A 87 -14.09 -7.81 12.49
C PRO A 87 -14.33 -6.37 12.94
N GLU A 88 -15.58 -5.94 13.00
CA GLU A 88 -15.97 -4.63 13.51
C GLU A 88 -15.28 -4.36 14.86
N GLY A 89 -14.35 -3.38 14.92
CA GLY A 89 -13.91 -2.79 16.19
C GLY A 89 -12.43 -2.92 16.63
N SER A 90 -11.42 -3.05 15.76
CA SER A 90 -10.02 -3.03 16.22
C SER A 90 -9.19 -1.85 15.69
N PHE A 91 -8.85 -0.92 16.58
CA PHE A 91 -7.65 -0.07 16.53
C PHE A 91 -7.04 -0.09 17.94
N PRO A 92 -5.75 -0.46 18.08
CA PRO A 92 -4.72 0.57 18.15
C PRO A 92 -3.43 0.17 17.42
N TRP A 93 -3.00 1.00 16.46
CA TRP A 93 -1.69 0.87 15.82
C TRP A 93 -0.62 1.54 16.68
N THR A 94 0.11 0.76 17.48
CA THR A 94 1.44 1.15 17.96
C THR A 94 2.49 0.20 17.39
N LEU A 95 3.01 0.53 16.21
CA LEU A 95 4.30 0.00 15.78
C LEU A 95 5.38 0.98 16.22
N ARG A 96 6.00 0.69 17.35
CA ARG A 96 7.25 1.29 17.77
C ARG A 96 8.37 0.47 17.13
N PRO A 97 9.17 1.01 16.19
CA PRO A 97 10.29 0.25 15.65
C PRO A 97 11.27 -0.07 16.80
N PRO A 98 11.90 -1.26 16.82
CA PRO A 98 12.94 -1.53 17.80
C PRO A 98 14.05 -0.50 17.62
N SER A 99 14.34 0.25 18.68
CA SER A 99 15.52 1.10 18.74
C SER A 99 16.74 0.22 18.51
N ARG A 100 17.52 0.50 17.47
CA ARG A 100 18.90 0.00 17.38
C ARG A 100 19.64 0.55 18.60
N ALA A 101 19.81 -0.27 19.63
CA ALA A 101 20.82 -0.03 20.64
C ALA A 101 22.18 -0.34 20.01
N GLY A 102 23.07 0.65 20.02
CA GLY A 102 24.50 0.45 19.82
C GLY A 102 25.16 -0.08 21.10
#